data_AF-A0A7C5CLP5-F1
#
_entry.id   AF-A0A7C5CLP5-F1
#
_cell.length_a   1.000
_cell.length_b   1.000
_cell.length_c   1.000
_cell.angle_alpha   90.00
_cell.angle_beta   90.00
_cell.angle_gamma   90.00
#
_symmetry.space_group_name_H-M   'P 1'
#
loop_
_entity.id
_entity.type
_entity.pdbx_description
1 polymer ?
#
loop_
_entity_poly.entity_id
_entity_poly.type
_entity_poly.pdbx_seq_one_letter_code
_entity_poly.pdbx_strand_id
1 'polypeptide(L)'
;MAGIGQEREAEQTGQPRLPAAAAAWGGEAFEPTLRDELHSLGDALMPLLQAGLGAGGIVTGGPEQVMILSSRLDEEGRIVVRVGVFYRSLIAGCSCADDPAPVEPLEEYCELELAIHRVDGRTSFRPST
;
A
#
# COMPACT_ATOMS: atom_id res chain seq x y z
N MET A 1 -9.46 -8.03 41.05
CA MET A 1 -10.39 -6.89 40.89
C MET A 1 -9.54 -5.62 40.77
N ALA A 2 -9.37 -5.17 39.52
CA ALA A 2 -8.73 -3.94 39.01
C ALA A 2 -8.34 -4.32 37.56
N GLY A 3 -9.08 -3.96 36.51
CA GLY A 3 -9.69 -2.66 36.28
C GLY A 3 -8.65 -1.72 35.70
N ILE A 4 -8.14 -2.03 34.50
CA ILE A 4 -7.49 -1.07 33.61
C ILE A 4 -8.16 -1.15 32.24
N GLY A 5 -9.36 -0.59 32.17
CA GLY A 5 -9.88 -0.04 30.93
C GLY A 5 -9.12 1.26 30.68
N GLN A 6 -8.39 1.31 29.58
CA GLN A 6 -8.13 2.47 28.72
C GLN A 6 -7.74 1.85 27.36
N GLU A 7 -8.70 1.54 26.49
CA GLU A 7 -9.21 2.53 25.53
C GLU A 7 -8.01 3.19 24.85
N ARG A 8 -7.41 2.47 23.89
CA ARG A 8 -6.59 3.13 22.88
C ARG A 8 -7.57 3.60 21.80
N GLU A 9 -8.24 4.70 22.11
CA GLU A 9 -8.69 5.69 21.13
C GLU A 9 -7.48 6.07 20.26
N ALA A 10 -7.16 5.23 19.27
CA ALA A 10 -6.48 5.68 18.06
C ALA A 10 -7.56 6.25 17.14
N GLU A 11 -8.27 7.25 17.63
CA GLU A 11 -9.33 7.92 16.91
C GLU A 11 -8.69 8.93 15.95
N GLN A 12 -8.79 8.61 14.66
CA GLN A 12 -9.13 9.56 13.59
C GLN A 12 -8.07 10.40 12.85
N THR A 13 -6.76 10.10 12.91
CA THR A 13 -5.79 10.71 11.99
C THR A 13 -4.89 9.66 11.34
N GLY A 14 -5.11 9.36 10.05
CA GLY A 14 -4.12 8.63 9.23
C GLY A 14 -4.55 7.28 8.63
N GLN A 15 -5.79 6.81 8.79
CA GLN A 15 -6.23 5.62 8.04
C GLN A 15 -6.52 6.00 6.57
N PRO A 16 -5.81 5.42 5.59
CA PRO A 16 -6.03 5.68 4.18
C PRO A 16 -7.46 5.31 3.77
N ARG A 17 -8.01 6.08 2.82
CA ARG A 17 -9.36 5.89 2.29
C ARG A 17 -9.32 5.88 0.76
N LEU A 18 -10.14 5.01 0.19
CA LEU A 18 -10.37 4.82 -1.24
C LEU A 18 -11.88 4.92 -1.54
N PRO A 19 -12.52 6.07 -1.27
CA PRO A 19 -13.96 6.23 -1.43
C PRO A 19 -14.43 6.14 -2.88
N ALA A 20 -13.62 6.60 -3.85
CA ALA A 20 -14.01 6.53 -5.26
C ALA A 20 -13.97 5.08 -5.77
N ALA A 21 -12.95 4.32 -5.39
CA ALA A 21 -12.86 2.89 -5.71
C ALA A 21 -14.00 2.10 -5.05
N ALA A 22 -14.35 2.42 -3.79
CA ALA A 22 -15.49 1.81 -3.13
C ALA A 22 -16.83 2.09 -3.85
N ALA A 23 -17.02 3.32 -4.34
CA ALA A 23 -18.22 3.71 -5.09
C ALA A 23 -18.27 3.09 -6.51
N ALA A 24 -17.11 2.91 -7.14
CA ALA A 24 -16.99 2.32 -8.48
C ALA A 24 -17.03 0.78 -8.49
N TRP A 25 -17.09 0.14 -7.31
CA TRP A 25 -17.06 -1.32 -7.17
C TRP A 25 -18.11 -2.03 -8.02
N GLY A 26 -17.67 -3.07 -8.74
CA GLY A 26 -18.53 -3.88 -9.62
C GLY A 26 -18.79 -3.27 -11.00
N GLY A 27 -18.22 -2.09 -11.30
CA GLY A 27 -18.26 -1.46 -12.62
C GLY A 27 -16.91 -1.48 -13.33
N GLU A 28 -16.92 -1.18 -14.63
CA GLU A 28 -15.71 -1.08 -15.48
C GLU A 28 -14.76 0.05 -15.03
N ALA A 29 -15.30 1.05 -14.31
CA ALA A 29 -14.51 2.15 -13.76
C ALA A 29 -13.73 1.76 -12.48
N PHE A 30 -13.96 0.58 -11.90
CA PHE A 30 -13.35 0.20 -10.62
C PHE A 30 -11.82 0.18 -10.70
N GLU A 31 -11.27 -0.54 -11.66
CA GLU A 31 -9.82 -0.72 -11.80
C GLU A 31 -9.06 0.60 -12.04
N PRO A 32 -9.44 1.45 -13.01
CA PRO A 32 -8.76 2.72 -13.22
C PRO A 32 -8.90 3.63 -11.98
N THR A 33 -10.09 3.70 -11.37
CA THR A 33 -10.31 4.53 -10.18
C THR A 33 -9.46 4.07 -8.99
N LEU A 34 -9.36 2.75 -8.76
CA LEU A 34 -8.51 2.21 -7.71
C LEU A 34 -7.03 2.54 -7.93
N ARG A 35 -6.55 2.42 -9.17
CA ARG A 35 -5.17 2.78 -9.53
C ARG A 35 -4.91 4.26 -9.25
N ASP A 36 -5.80 5.14 -9.69
CA ASP A 36 -5.66 6.59 -9.50
C ASP A 36 -5.64 6.96 -8.01
N GLU A 37 -6.54 6.39 -7.20
CA GLU A 37 -6.54 6.65 -5.76
C GLU A 37 -5.28 6.09 -5.06
N LEU A 38 -4.78 4.93 -5.48
CA LEU A 38 -3.53 4.38 -4.93
C LEU A 38 -2.30 5.24 -5.31
N HIS A 39 -2.25 5.75 -6.53
CA HIS A 39 -1.20 6.70 -6.93
C HIS A 39 -1.30 8.01 -6.13
N SER A 40 -2.52 8.49 -5.88
CA SER A 40 -2.78 9.70 -5.08
C SER A 40 -2.41 9.55 -3.60
N LEU A 41 -2.50 8.34 -3.04
CA LEU A 41 -2.07 8.06 -1.66
C LEU A 41 -0.55 8.25 -1.47
N GLY A 42 0.26 8.07 -2.51
CA GLY A 42 1.69 8.40 -2.53
C GLY A 42 2.45 7.97 -1.27
N ASP A 43 2.89 8.96 -0.49
CA ASP A 43 3.65 8.79 0.76
C ASP A 43 2.96 7.88 1.80
N ALA A 44 1.62 7.81 1.80
CA ALA A 44 0.89 6.93 2.71
C ALA A 44 1.13 5.43 2.43
N LEU A 45 1.52 5.09 1.20
CA LEU A 45 1.89 3.72 0.83
C LEU A 45 3.37 3.42 1.07
N MET A 46 4.23 4.43 1.16
CA MET A 46 5.69 4.22 1.30
C MET A 46 6.07 3.32 2.49
N PRO A 47 5.50 3.43 3.70
CA PRO A 47 5.83 2.52 4.80
C PRO A 47 5.50 1.05 4.50
N LEU A 48 4.46 0.81 3.70
CA LEU A 48 4.05 -0.54 3.29
C LEU A 48 4.98 -1.08 2.22
N LEU A 49 5.34 -0.25 1.22
CA LEU A 49 6.33 -0.60 0.20
C LEU A 49 7.69 -0.89 0.85
N GLN A 50 8.08 -0.09 1.85
CA GLN A 50 9.31 -0.28 2.61
C GLN A 50 9.33 -1.61 3.38
N ALA A 51 8.17 -2.06 3.89
CA ALA A 51 8.04 -3.37 4.53
C ALA A 51 8.06 -4.52 3.51
N GLY A 52 7.75 -4.26 2.25
CA GLY A 52 7.84 -5.22 1.14
C GLY A 52 9.27 -5.45 0.64
N LEU A 53 10.22 -4.59 1.00
CA LEU A 53 11.63 -4.74 0.64
C LEU A 53 12.29 -5.87 1.41
N GLY A 54 12.85 -6.84 0.69
CA GLY A 54 13.61 -7.95 1.30
C GLY A 54 15.06 -7.60 1.66
N ALA A 55 15.64 -6.56 1.06
CA ALA A 55 17.10 -6.38 0.97
C ALA A 55 17.66 -5.05 1.52
N GLY A 56 17.10 -4.51 2.61
CA GLY A 56 17.66 -3.33 3.30
C GLY A 56 17.69 -2.03 2.46
N GLY A 57 17.01 -2.02 1.32
CA GLY A 57 16.85 -0.83 0.48
C GLY A 57 15.91 0.20 1.12
N ILE A 58 15.91 1.40 0.56
CA ILE A 58 15.04 2.51 0.96
C ILE A 58 14.14 2.86 -0.24
N VAL A 59 12.83 2.89 -0.03
CA VAL A 59 11.86 3.31 -1.06
C VAL A 59 12.10 4.78 -1.40
N THR A 60 12.21 5.08 -2.70
CA THR A 60 12.55 6.45 -3.16
C THR A 60 11.41 7.19 -3.87
N GLY A 61 10.21 6.61 -3.88
CA GLY A 61 9.02 7.23 -4.44
C GLY A 61 7.75 6.45 -4.15
N GLY A 62 6.66 6.85 -4.80
CA GLY A 62 5.39 6.12 -4.75
C GLY A 62 5.34 4.92 -5.70
N PRO A 63 4.17 4.28 -5.81
CA PRO A 63 3.94 3.24 -6.82
C PRO A 63 4.09 3.82 -8.23
N GLU A 64 4.89 3.17 -9.09
CA GLU A 64 5.00 3.51 -10.52
C GLU A 64 3.89 2.84 -11.32
N GLN A 65 3.57 1.59 -10.97
CA GLN A 65 2.52 0.82 -11.61
C GLN A 65 1.79 -0.06 -10.60
N VAL A 66 0.46 -0.08 -10.69
CA VAL A 66 -0.41 -0.97 -9.93
C VAL A 66 -1.19 -1.88 -10.87
N MET A 67 -1.07 -3.19 -10.62
CA MET A 67 -1.80 -4.25 -11.29
C MET A 67 -2.79 -4.90 -10.33
N ILE A 68 -4.03 -5.11 -10.77
CA ILE A 68 -5.02 -5.85 -9.99
C ILE A 68 -4.86 -7.33 -10.30
N LEU A 69 -4.56 -8.12 -9.27
CA LEU A 69 -4.35 -9.57 -9.37
C LEU A 69 -5.65 -10.33 -9.11
N SER A 70 -6.45 -9.85 -8.16
CA SER A 70 -7.80 -10.37 -7.91
C SER A 70 -8.64 -9.36 -7.14
N SER A 71 -9.96 -9.47 -7.25
CA SER A 71 -10.90 -8.72 -6.44
C SER A 71 -12.09 -9.60 -6.05
N ARG A 72 -12.58 -9.45 -4.81
CA ARG A 72 -13.71 -10.22 -4.26
C ARG A 72 -14.40 -9.44 -3.14
N LEU A 73 -15.54 -9.95 -2.70
CA LEU A 73 -16.14 -9.56 -1.43
C LEU A 73 -15.76 -10.58 -0.35
N ASP A 74 -15.45 -10.12 0.86
CA ASP A 74 -15.36 -10.98 2.04
C ASP A 74 -16.74 -11.26 2.66
N GLU A 75 -16.74 -12.08 3.72
CA GLU A 75 -17.96 -12.46 4.45
C GLU A 75 -18.62 -11.26 5.15
N GLU A 76 -17.85 -10.23 5.48
CA GLU A 76 -18.31 -8.97 6.05
C GLU A 76 -18.76 -7.95 4.98
N GLY A 77 -18.71 -8.30 3.71
CA GLY A 77 -19.10 -7.44 2.59
C GLY A 77 -18.12 -6.32 2.26
N ARG A 78 -16.86 -6.43 2.69
CA ARG A 78 -15.76 -5.53 2.29
C ARG A 78 -15.21 -5.97 0.95
N ILE A 79 -14.69 -5.00 0.21
CA ILE A 79 -14.02 -5.25 -1.06
C ILE A 79 -12.58 -5.64 -0.73
N VAL A 80 -12.22 -6.89 -1.03
CA VAL A 80 -10.85 -7.39 -0.89
C VAL A 80 -10.21 -7.41 -2.26
N VAL A 81 -9.13 -6.66 -2.43
CA VAL A 81 -8.38 -6.57 -3.68
C VAL A 81 -6.94 -6.98 -3.43
N ARG A 82 -6.42 -7.91 -4.22
CA ARG A 82 -4.98 -8.16 -4.29
C ARG A 82 -4.40 -7.37 -5.45
N VAL A 83 -3.34 -6.63 -5.18
CA VAL A 83 -2.63 -5.83 -6.17
C VAL A 83 -1.14 -6.16 -6.15
N GLY A 84 -0.54 -6.17 -7.33
CA GLY A 84 0.90 -6.10 -7.50
C GLY A 84 1.31 -4.64 -7.66
N VAL A 85 2.31 -4.20 -6.92
CA VAL A 85 2.83 -2.83 -6.97
C VAL A 85 4.29 -2.86 -7.40
N PHE A 86 4.58 -2.13 -8.47
CA PHE A 86 5.93 -1.86 -8.95
C PHE A 86 6.37 -0.48 -8.45
N TYR A 87 7.58 -0.41 -7.90
CA TYR A 87 8.14 0.80 -7.29
C TYR A 87 9.66 0.75 -7.35
N ARG A 88 10.33 1.80 -6.87
CA ARG A 88 11.80 1.89 -6.86
C ARG A 88 12.37 1.94 -5.45
N SER A 89 13.47 1.26 -5.24
CA SER A 89 14.31 1.38 -4.06
C SER A 89 15.72 1.84 -4.41
N LEU A 90 16.44 2.34 -3.41
CA LEU A 90 17.89 2.47 -3.45
C LEU A 90 18.48 1.56 -2.38
N ILE A 91 19.48 0.77 -2.74
CA ILE A 91 20.33 0.11 -1.75
C ILE A 91 21.40 1.12 -1.35
N ALA A 92 21.42 1.55 -0.09
CA ALA A 92 22.50 2.35 0.42
C ALA A 92 23.77 1.48 0.42
N GLY A 93 24.65 1.69 -0.57
CA GLY A 93 25.90 0.96 -0.69
C GLY A 93 26.71 1.11 0.60
N CYS A 94 27.21 -0.01 1.14
CA CYS A 94 28.24 0.01 2.18
C CYS A 94 29.38 0.92 1.69
N SER A 95 29.64 1.99 2.44
CA SER A 95 30.66 3.00 2.15
C SER A 95 32.08 2.42 2.31
N CYS A 96 32.48 1.52 1.41
CA CYS A 96 33.81 0.92 1.34
C CYS A 96 34.26 0.78 -0.13
N ALA A 97 34.15 1.83 -0.96
CA ALA A 97 34.93 1.95 -2.20
C ALA A 97 34.96 3.40 -2.73
N ASP A 98 36.15 3.83 -3.10
CA ASP A 98 36.59 5.16 -3.58
C ASP A 98 36.11 5.50 -5.02
N ASP A 99 34.96 4.95 -5.44
CA ASP A 99 34.45 5.09 -6.81
C ASP A 99 33.00 5.60 -6.79
N PRO A 100 32.73 6.87 -7.16
CA PRO A 100 31.40 7.45 -7.18
C PRO A 100 30.63 6.98 -8.41
N ALA A 101 30.41 5.67 -8.54
CA ALA A 101 29.42 5.16 -9.47
C ALA A 101 28.04 5.69 -9.04
N PRO A 102 27.24 6.28 -9.95
CA PRO A 102 25.91 6.76 -9.60
C PRO A 102 25.07 5.58 -9.09
N VAL A 103 24.43 5.77 -7.94
CA VAL A 103 23.52 4.78 -7.37
C VAL A 103 22.30 4.70 -8.29
N GLU A 104 22.19 3.63 -9.07
CA GLU A 104 21.01 3.39 -9.90
C GLU A 104 19.84 2.88 -9.03
N PRO A 105 18.60 3.38 -9.23
CA PRO A 105 17.43 2.86 -8.55
C PRO A 105 17.14 1.42 -8.99
N LEU A 106 16.80 0.58 -8.01
CA LEU A 106 16.40 -0.81 -8.24
C LEU A 106 14.89 -0.87 -8.41
N GLU A 107 14.43 -1.54 -9.47
CA GLU A 107 13.02 -1.85 -9.66
C GLU A 107 12.59 -2.97 -8.70
N GLU A 108 11.52 -2.72 -7.96
CA GLU A 108 11.01 -3.58 -6.90
C GLU A 108 9.55 -3.93 -7.18
N TYR A 109 9.15 -5.09 -6.68
CA TYR A 109 7.78 -5.60 -6.79
C TYR A 109 7.33 -6.15 -5.45
N CYS A 110 6.11 -5.79 -5.03
CA CYS A 110 5.46 -6.43 -3.90
C CYS A 110 3.96 -6.63 -4.15
N GLU A 111 3.39 -7.63 -3.48
CA GLU A 111 1.94 -7.86 -3.49
C GLU A 111 1.30 -7.36 -2.19
N LEU A 112 0.19 -6.64 -2.33
CA LEU A 112 -0.59 -6.11 -1.23
C LEU A 112 -2.04 -6.59 -1.35
N GLU A 113 -2.63 -6.94 -0.22
CA GLU A 113 -4.07 -7.13 -0.06
C GLU A 113 -4.67 -5.88 0.59
N LEU A 114 -5.71 -5.34 -0.05
CA LEU A 114 -6.47 -4.19 0.40
C LEU A 114 -7.86 -4.66 0.81
N ALA A 115 -8.28 -4.34 2.02
CA ALA A 115 -9.67 -4.49 2.44
C ALA A 115 -10.31 -3.10 2.53
N ILE A 116 -11.28 -2.82 1.66
CA ILE A 116 -11.95 -1.53 1.51
C ILE A 116 -13.39 -1.65 2.02
N HIS A 117 -13.76 -0.80 2.96
CA HIS A 117 -15.13 -0.69 3.43
C HIS A 117 -16.01 0.03 2.40
N ARG A 118 -17.12 -0.60 2.00
CA ARG A 118 -17.96 -0.13 0.88
C ARG A 118 -18.67 1.20 1.11
N VAL A 119 -18.91 1.57 2.37
CA VAL A 119 -19.73 2.75 2.69
C VAL A 119 -18.90 4.03 2.70
N ASP A 120 -17.70 3.99 3.27
CA ASP A 120 -16.88 5.18 3.52
C ASP A 120 -15.46 5.07 2.97
N GLY A 121 -15.14 3.99 2.27
CA GLY A 121 -13.87 3.78 1.59
C GLY A 121 -12.71 3.53 2.54
N ARG A 122 -12.90 3.30 3.84
CA ARG A 122 -11.79 3.00 4.76
C ARG A 122 -11.05 1.76 4.31
N THR A 123 -9.74 1.90 4.18
CA THR A 123 -8.89 0.84 3.65
C THR A 123 -7.89 0.37 4.70
N SER A 124 -7.67 -0.93 4.76
CA SER A 124 -6.52 -1.52 5.44
C SER A 124 -5.67 -2.26 4.42
N PHE A 125 -4.35 -2.15 4.58
CA PHE A 125 -3.36 -2.80 3.72
C PHE A 125 -2.67 -3.93 4.47
N ARG A 126 -2.42 -5.04 3.79
CA ARG A 126 -1.67 -6.19 4.30
C ARG A 126 -0.71 -6.70 3.23
N PRO A 127 0.51 -7.13 3.57
CA PRO A 127 1.35 -7.87 2.62
C PRO A 127 0.68 -9.19 2.25
N SER A 128 0.68 -9.53 0.96
CA SER A 128 0.21 -10.81 0.46
C SER A 128 1.37 -11.82 0.53
N THR A 129 1.53 -12.48 1.67
CA THR A 129 2.52 -13.56 1.88
C THR A 129 2.16 -14.82 1.12
#